data_AF-A0A5B0N5W6-F1
#
_entry.id   AF-A0A5B0N5W6-F1
#
_cell.length_a   1.000
_cell.length_b   1.000
_cell.length_c   1.000
_cell.angle_alpha   90.00
_cell.angle_beta   90.00
_cell.angle_gamma   90.00
#
_symmetry.space_group_name_H-M   'P 1'
#
loop_
_entity.id
_entity.type
_entity.pdbx_description
1 polymer ?
#
loop_
_entity_poly.entity_id
_entity_poly.type
_entity_poly.pdbx_seq_one_letter_code
_entity_poly.pdbx_strand_id
1 'polypeptide(L)'
;MALPWETDGGVNGRPNSIEVLLDWLSVPDNYDRWCQAERKAPLTKEIHQVMIQRGIHHRTPHGISWKIHMLREGYHHACNYRRLSPEDLRQRYPHGYLSFDGYADMICRDWPRLEQIFGPPDDLPLDASQPALSSREMIKDNSDAASQIVDFVDRINNQYHQTMQETPGFQRWSTYFNNNRSNRADYPLLQGLDNEVILRRYYNLTMGSNRNRPDFPY
;
A
#
# COMPACT_ATOMS: atom_id res chain seq x y z
N MET A 1 -9.79 15.91 -3.83
CA MET A 1 -9.25 14.53 -3.91
C MET A 1 -7.76 14.61 -3.64
N ALA A 2 -7.24 13.83 -2.69
CA ALA A 2 -5.79 13.73 -2.51
C ALA A 2 -5.22 12.95 -3.71
N LEU A 3 -4.28 13.54 -4.43
CA LEU A 3 -3.62 12.83 -5.53
C LEU A 3 -2.70 11.74 -4.93
N PRO A 4 -2.57 10.58 -5.58
CA PRO A 4 -1.60 9.53 -5.22
C PRO A 4 -0.16 10.04 -5.08
N TRP A 5 0.65 9.55 -4.13
CA TRP A 5 2.05 10.03 -3.97
C TRP A 5 2.97 9.56 -5.10
N GLU A 6 2.61 8.43 -5.70
CA GLU A 6 3.35 7.73 -6.73
C GLU A 6 2.95 8.19 -8.14
N THR A 7 1.80 8.86 -8.28
CA THR A 7 1.26 9.27 -9.60
C THR A 7 0.77 10.72 -9.66
N ASP A 8 1.09 11.56 -8.67
CA ASP A 8 0.79 13.00 -8.71
C ASP A 8 1.83 13.84 -9.46
N GLY A 9 2.92 13.20 -9.89
CA GLY A 9 3.81 13.71 -10.93
C GLY A 9 3.42 13.17 -12.31
N GLY A 10 4.02 13.68 -13.38
CA GLY A 10 3.92 13.04 -14.70
C GLY A 10 3.29 13.83 -15.85
N VAL A 11 2.93 15.11 -15.68
CA VAL A 11 2.75 15.98 -16.85
C VAL A 11 4.12 16.61 -17.15
N ASN A 12 4.80 16.13 -18.19
CA ASN A 12 6.09 16.63 -18.70
C ASN A 12 7.37 16.19 -17.95
N GLY A 13 7.42 14.98 -17.40
CA GLY A 13 8.67 14.43 -16.81
C GLY A 13 9.06 15.02 -15.45
N ARG A 14 8.12 15.67 -14.76
CA ARG A 14 8.30 16.12 -13.37
C ARG A 14 8.23 14.92 -12.41
N PRO A 15 9.09 14.87 -11.37
CA PRO A 15 9.04 13.80 -10.38
C PRO A 15 7.72 13.84 -9.60
N ASN A 16 7.27 12.69 -9.13
CA ASN A 16 6.12 12.58 -8.23
C ASN A 16 6.53 12.87 -6.77
N SER A 17 5.55 12.98 -5.86
CA SER A 17 5.83 13.31 -4.46
C SER A 17 6.65 12.25 -3.73
N ILE A 18 6.47 10.96 -4.05
CA ILE A 18 7.23 9.89 -3.40
C ILE A 18 8.71 9.96 -3.80
N GLU A 19 9.00 10.22 -5.07
CA GLU A 19 10.37 10.37 -5.59
C GLU A 19 11.08 11.55 -4.92
N VAL A 20 10.44 12.72 -4.86
CA VAL A 20 11.01 13.89 -4.19
C VAL A 20 11.26 13.64 -2.70
N LEU A 21 10.35 12.92 -2.03
CA LEU A 21 10.49 12.58 -0.62
C LEU A 21 11.67 11.62 -0.40
N LEU A 22 11.74 10.55 -1.18
CA LEU A 22 12.82 9.57 -1.10
C LEU A 22 14.16 10.18 -1.49
N ASP A 23 14.20 11.08 -2.48
CA ASP A 23 15.39 11.86 -2.85
C ASP A 23 15.92 12.66 -1.67
N TRP A 24 15.05 13.41 -0.99
CA TRP A 24 15.47 14.18 0.18
C TRP A 24 15.99 13.29 1.31
N LEU A 25 15.32 12.17 1.57
CA LEU A 25 15.72 11.21 2.61
C LEU A 25 17.04 10.49 2.27
N SER A 26 17.35 10.31 0.98
CA SER A 26 18.57 9.64 0.51
C SER A 26 19.81 10.55 0.56
N VAL A 27 19.65 11.86 0.75
CA VAL A 27 20.78 12.77 0.92
C VAL A 27 21.50 12.42 2.22
N PRO A 28 22.85 12.35 2.23
CA PRO A 28 23.62 12.08 3.45
C PRO A 28 23.16 12.93 4.63
N ASP A 29 23.08 12.30 5.81
CA ASP A 29 22.65 12.89 7.09
C ASP A 29 21.18 13.32 7.18
N ASN A 30 20.41 13.37 6.08
CA ASN A 30 19.02 13.87 6.15
C ASN A 30 18.10 12.94 6.93
N TYR A 31 18.25 11.63 6.77
CA TYR A 31 17.50 10.68 7.59
C TYR A 31 17.94 10.70 9.05
N ASP A 32 19.23 10.85 9.34
CA ASP A 32 19.72 10.98 10.72
C ASP A 32 19.21 12.26 11.39
N ARG A 33 19.26 13.39 10.67
CA ARG A 33 18.63 14.65 11.07
C ARG A 33 17.14 14.43 11.35
N TRP A 34 16.45 13.71 10.47
CA TRP A 34 15.05 13.36 10.66
C TRP A 34 14.86 12.55 11.95
N CYS A 35 15.64 11.51 12.21
CA CYS A 35 15.54 10.67 13.40
C CYS A 35 15.79 11.46 14.69
N GLN A 36 16.87 12.23 14.73
CA GLN A 36 17.36 12.93 15.92
C GLN A 36 16.58 14.22 16.24
N ALA A 37 15.82 14.77 15.29
CA ALA A 37 15.08 16.01 15.52
C ALA A 37 14.03 15.87 16.62
N GLU A 38 14.11 16.70 17.67
CA GLU A 38 13.11 16.81 18.74
C GLU A 38 11.73 17.20 18.19
N ARG A 39 11.72 18.11 17.20
CA ARG A 39 10.51 18.54 16.49
C ARG A 39 10.69 18.31 15.00
N LYS A 40 9.80 17.54 14.38
CA LYS A 40 9.86 17.29 12.93
C LYS A 40 9.46 18.49 12.07
N ALA A 41 8.67 19.43 12.62
CA ALA A 41 8.08 20.55 11.88
C ALA A 41 9.07 21.38 11.03
N PRO A 42 10.30 21.72 11.46
CA PRO A 42 11.26 22.44 10.62
C PRO A 42 11.71 21.63 9.40
N LEU A 43 12.03 20.33 9.58
CA LEU A 43 12.43 19.44 8.49
C LEU A 43 11.27 19.19 7.53
N THR A 44 10.06 19.04 8.07
CA THR A 44 8.86 18.90 7.25
C THR A 44 8.60 20.13 6.37
N LYS A 45 8.87 21.35 6.88
CA LYS A 45 8.82 22.58 6.08
C LYS A 45 9.92 22.64 5.01
N GLU A 46 11.12 22.16 5.33
CA GLU A 46 12.24 22.04 4.38
C GLU A 46 11.83 21.14 3.20
N ILE A 47 11.34 19.93 3.48
CA ILE A 47 10.87 18.98 2.46
C ILE A 47 9.71 19.57 1.64
N HIS A 48 8.78 20.25 2.31
CA HIS A 48 7.66 20.92 1.63
C HIS A 48 8.14 21.99 0.65
N GLN A 49 9.19 22.75 1.02
CA GLN A 49 9.79 23.73 0.12
C GLN A 49 10.45 23.07 -1.09
N VAL A 50 11.09 21.91 -0.92
CA VAL A 50 11.64 21.11 -2.04
C VAL A 50 10.53 20.65 -2.97
N MET A 51 9.40 20.18 -2.43
CA MET A 51 8.22 19.81 -3.23
C MET A 51 7.69 20.99 -4.06
N ILE A 52 7.55 22.17 -3.47
CA ILE A 52 7.13 23.39 -4.18
C ILE A 52 8.10 23.74 -5.31
N GLN A 53 9.41 23.68 -5.05
CA GLN A 53 10.45 23.95 -6.06
C GLN A 53 10.39 22.96 -7.24
N ARG A 54 9.93 21.73 -6.99
CA ARG A 54 9.72 20.69 -8.02
C ARG A 54 8.33 20.77 -8.69
N GLY A 55 7.50 21.76 -8.31
CA GLY A 55 6.19 22.01 -8.90
C GLY A 55 5.02 21.31 -8.20
N ILE A 56 5.24 20.69 -7.05
CA ILE A 56 4.25 19.96 -6.26
C ILE A 56 3.70 20.89 -5.17
N HIS A 57 2.46 21.37 -5.35
CA HIS A 57 1.85 22.40 -4.50
C HIS A 57 0.69 21.89 -3.64
N HIS A 58 0.20 20.67 -3.89
CA HIS A 58 -0.97 20.11 -3.21
C HIS A 58 -0.62 19.32 -1.93
N ARG A 59 0.67 19.08 -1.67
CA ARG A 59 1.13 18.42 -0.45
C ARG A 59 1.13 19.38 0.72
N THR A 60 1.01 18.84 1.92
CA THR A 60 1.05 19.61 3.16
C THR A 60 2.16 19.10 4.05
N PRO A 61 2.72 19.93 4.94
CA PRO A 61 3.70 19.47 5.92
C PRO A 61 3.18 18.28 6.74
N HIS A 62 1.95 18.33 7.24
CA HIS A 62 1.38 17.22 7.98
C HIS A 62 1.38 15.91 7.16
N GLY A 63 0.95 15.97 5.90
CA GLY A 63 0.95 14.82 5.00
C GLY A 63 2.36 14.27 4.73
N ILE A 64 3.38 15.12 4.64
CA ILE A 64 4.79 14.71 4.50
C ILE A 64 5.25 13.95 5.74
N SER A 65 5.01 14.51 6.93
CA SER A 65 5.41 13.85 8.18
C SER A 65 4.71 12.49 8.33
N TRP A 66 3.43 12.41 7.95
CA TRP A 66 2.68 11.17 7.97
C TRP A 66 3.22 10.15 6.97
N LYS A 67 3.52 10.56 5.72
CA LYS A 67 4.07 9.65 4.70
C LYS A 67 5.44 9.10 5.09
N ILE A 68 6.32 9.90 5.71
CA ILE A 68 7.61 9.40 6.24
C ILE A 68 7.39 8.35 7.33
N HIS A 69 6.45 8.59 8.24
CA HIS A 69 6.08 7.60 9.25
C HIS A 69 5.57 6.30 8.59
N MET A 70 4.66 6.40 7.61
CA MET A 70 4.12 5.24 6.90
C MET A 70 5.18 4.43 6.14
N LEU A 71 6.16 5.10 5.52
CA LEU A 71 7.29 4.42 4.88
C LEU A 71 8.15 3.67 5.90
N ARG A 72 8.42 4.29 7.05
CA ARG A 72 9.20 3.68 8.12
C ARG A 72 8.49 2.47 8.72
N GLU A 73 7.22 2.59 9.03
CA GLU A 73 6.42 1.47 9.51
C GLU A 73 6.38 0.35 8.46
N GLY A 74 6.18 0.70 7.18
CA GLY A 74 6.17 -0.25 6.05
C GLY A 74 7.45 -1.05 5.98
N TYR A 75 8.58 -0.36 6.10
CA TYR A 75 9.90 -0.97 6.14
C TYR A 75 10.10 -1.88 7.35
N HIS A 76 9.77 -1.43 8.56
CA HIS A 76 9.89 -2.26 9.78
C HIS A 76 9.02 -3.52 9.70
N HIS A 77 7.80 -3.40 9.16
CA HIS A 77 6.92 -4.54 8.94
C HIS A 77 7.52 -5.55 7.97
N ALA A 78 8.06 -5.08 6.85
CA ALA A 78 8.73 -5.93 5.88
C ALA A 78 9.99 -6.58 6.48
N CYS A 79 10.78 -5.87 7.27
CA CYS A 79 11.92 -6.44 8.01
C CYS A 79 11.49 -7.57 8.95
N ASN A 80 10.45 -7.34 9.75
CA ASN A 80 9.90 -8.35 10.64
C ASN A 80 9.37 -9.55 9.87
N TYR A 81 8.64 -9.31 8.77
CA TYR A 81 8.14 -10.37 7.90
C TYR A 81 9.27 -11.23 7.31
N ARG A 82 10.37 -10.61 6.87
CA ARG A 82 11.54 -11.29 6.32
C ARG A 82 12.22 -12.25 7.31
N ARG A 83 12.13 -11.95 8.61
CA ARG A 83 12.75 -12.74 9.69
C ARG A 83 11.93 -13.93 10.16
N LEU A 84 10.64 -13.96 9.84
CA LEU A 84 9.77 -15.06 10.24
C LEU A 84 10.18 -16.35 9.53
N SER A 85 10.27 -17.44 10.28
CA SER A 85 10.46 -18.75 9.66
C SER A 85 9.22 -19.15 8.85
N PRO A 86 9.32 -20.12 7.92
CA PRO A 86 8.15 -20.64 7.23
C PRO A 86 7.07 -21.18 8.19
N GLU A 87 7.44 -21.65 9.37
CA GLU A 87 6.48 -22.12 10.38
C GLU A 87 5.79 -20.95 11.08
N ASP A 88 6.53 -19.92 11.47
CA ASP A 88 5.96 -18.70 12.06
C ASP A 88 5.02 -17.99 11.07
N LEU A 89 5.38 -17.98 9.78
CA LEU A 89 4.54 -17.45 8.71
C LEU A 89 3.24 -18.26 8.58
N ARG A 90 3.27 -19.59 8.68
CA ARG A 90 2.06 -20.42 8.69
C ARG A 90 1.22 -20.18 9.95
N GLN A 91 1.85 -20.03 11.12
CA GLN A 91 1.13 -19.78 12.36
C GLN A 91 0.46 -18.40 12.35
N ARG A 92 1.17 -17.38 11.90
CA ARG A 92 0.70 -15.98 11.86
C ARG A 92 -0.27 -15.73 10.72
N TYR A 93 -0.10 -16.43 9.61
CA TYR A 93 -0.93 -16.37 8.42
C TYR A 93 -1.40 -17.79 8.05
N PRO A 94 -2.30 -18.41 8.86
CA PRO A 94 -2.78 -19.79 8.67
C PRO A 94 -3.56 -19.98 7.36
N HIS A 95 -3.92 -18.87 6.75
CA HIS A 95 -4.60 -18.77 5.47
C HIS A 95 -3.65 -18.38 4.36
N GLY A 96 -2.36 -18.68 4.47
CA GLY A 96 -1.36 -18.42 3.43
C GLY A 96 -0.73 -17.03 3.50
N TYR A 97 0.51 -16.97 3.00
CA TYR A 97 1.39 -15.81 3.09
C TYR A 97 2.11 -15.58 1.75
N LEU A 98 2.53 -14.36 1.49
CA LEU A 98 3.23 -13.98 0.27
C LEU A 98 4.71 -14.38 0.32
N SER A 99 5.40 -14.41 -0.83
CA SER A 99 6.86 -14.30 -0.78
C SER A 99 7.24 -12.95 -0.17
N PHE A 100 8.46 -12.84 0.35
CA PHE A 100 8.98 -11.57 0.85
C PHE A 100 8.83 -10.47 -0.20
N ASP A 101 9.23 -10.72 -1.46
CA ASP A 101 9.14 -9.74 -2.54
C ASP A 101 7.70 -9.28 -2.79
N GLY A 102 6.73 -10.20 -2.77
CA GLY A 102 5.32 -9.86 -2.94
C GLY A 102 4.74 -9.08 -1.76
N TYR A 103 5.20 -9.37 -0.55
CA TYR A 103 4.81 -8.63 0.65
C TYR A 103 5.45 -7.24 0.67
N ALA A 104 6.73 -7.12 0.32
CA ALA A 104 7.46 -5.87 0.26
C ALA A 104 6.90 -4.93 -0.82
N ASP A 105 6.64 -5.41 -2.04
CA ASP A 105 6.00 -4.61 -3.11
C ASP A 105 4.66 -3.98 -2.67
N MET A 106 3.95 -4.66 -1.76
CA MET A 106 2.65 -4.24 -1.27
C MET A 106 2.70 -3.13 -0.21
N ILE A 107 3.66 -3.18 0.72
CA ILE A 107 3.72 -2.26 1.88
C ILE A 107 4.90 -1.30 1.86
N CYS A 108 5.88 -1.56 1.00
CA CYS A 108 7.20 -0.95 0.99
C CYS A 108 7.79 -1.06 -0.43
N ARG A 109 7.06 -0.56 -1.45
CA ARG A 109 7.41 -0.74 -2.87
C ARG A 109 8.85 -0.35 -3.19
N ASP A 110 9.33 0.73 -2.61
CA ASP A 110 10.70 1.22 -2.79
C ASP A 110 11.72 0.52 -1.87
N TRP A 111 11.51 -0.77 -1.56
CA TRP A 111 12.32 -1.54 -0.60
C TRP A 111 13.83 -1.34 -0.76
N PRO A 112 14.46 -1.50 -1.95
CA PRO A 112 15.91 -1.37 -2.08
C PRO A 112 16.43 0.02 -1.69
N ARG A 113 15.61 1.05 -1.92
CA ARG A 113 15.94 2.43 -1.58
C ARG A 113 15.71 2.70 -0.09
N LEU A 114 14.64 2.16 0.47
CA LEU A 114 14.33 2.29 1.89
C LEU A 114 15.34 1.53 2.77
N GLU A 115 15.87 0.40 2.31
CA GLU A 115 16.96 -0.32 2.97
C GLU A 115 18.25 0.53 3.05
N GLN A 116 18.55 1.31 2.00
CA GLN A 116 19.68 2.25 2.01
C GLN A 116 19.47 3.44 2.94
N ILE A 117 18.23 3.94 3.04
CA ILE A 117 17.90 5.12 3.87
C ILE A 117 17.82 4.73 5.35
N PHE A 118 17.13 3.63 5.67
CA PHE A 118 16.79 3.25 7.04
C PHE A 118 17.81 2.30 7.69
N GLY A 119 18.78 1.80 6.91
CA GLY A 119 19.79 0.86 7.38
C GLY A 119 19.32 -0.60 7.29
N PRO A 120 20.23 -1.57 7.43
CA PRO A 120 19.96 -2.97 7.13
C PRO A 120 18.91 -3.55 8.09
N PRO A 121 18.10 -4.53 7.62
CA PRO A 121 17.06 -5.13 8.44
C PRO A 121 17.58 -5.72 9.74
N ASP A 122 18.80 -6.25 9.75
CA ASP A 122 19.41 -7.00 10.86
C ASP A 122 19.69 -6.13 12.10
N ASP A 123 19.80 -4.80 11.94
CA ASP A 123 20.06 -3.88 13.04
C ASP A 123 18.79 -3.51 13.84
N LEU A 124 17.60 -3.87 13.35
CA LEU A 124 16.34 -3.59 14.04
C LEU A 124 16.08 -4.62 15.15
N PRO A 125 15.75 -4.24 16.39
CA PRO A 125 15.37 -5.20 17.41
C PRO A 125 14.16 -6.05 16.95
N LEU A 126 14.10 -7.31 17.40
CA LEU A 126 12.88 -8.13 17.33
C LEU A 126 11.86 -7.55 18.33
N ASP A 127 11.39 -6.33 18.07
CA ASP A 127 10.36 -5.70 18.86
C ASP A 127 9.00 -6.29 18.45
N ALA A 128 8.46 -7.09 19.36
CA ALA A 128 7.08 -7.51 19.39
C ALA A 128 6.19 -6.36 19.87
N SER A 129 6.05 -5.32 19.06
CA SER A 129 4.93 -4.40 19.19
C SER A 129 3.94 -4.81 18.13
N GLN A 130 2.76 -5.27 18.54
CA GLN A 130 1.59 -5.12 17.68
C GLN A 130 1.65 -3.70 17.12
N PRO A 131 1.59 -3.53 15.79
CA PRO A 131 1.75 -2.20 15.26
C PRO A 131 0.56 -1.35 15.70
N ALA A 132 0.81 -0.06 15.96
CA ALA A 132 -0.24 0.92 16.16
C ALA A 132 -1.20 0.99 14.94
N LEU A 133 -0.76 0.46 13.79
CA LEU A 133 -1.51 0.29 12.55
C LEU A 133 -1.29 -1.12 11.99
N SER A 134 -2.33 -1.91 11.83
CA SER A 134 -2.25 -3.23 11.22
C SER A 134 -1.67 -3.18 9.80
N SER A 135 -1.09 -4.28 9.32
CA SER A 135 -0.62 -4.39 7.93
C SER A 135 -1.70 -3.99 6.92
N ARG A 136 -2.98 -4.21 7.24
CA ARG A 136 -4.13 -3.80 6.41
C ARG A 136 -4.27 -2.28 6.30
N GLU A 137 -4.07 -1.54 7.38
CA GLU A 137 -4.14 -0.07 7.37
C GLU A 137 -2.95 0.51 6.60
N MET A 138 -1.76 -0.06 6.79
CA MET A 138 -0.57 0.36 6.05
C MET A 138 -0.68 0.10 4.56
N ILE A 139 -1.30 -1.00 4.13
CA ILE A 139 -1.57 -1.30 2.71
C ILE A 139 -2.49 -0.24 2.09
N LYS A 140 -3.54 0.16 2.81
CA LYS A 140 -4.49 1.19 2.36
C LYS A 140 -3.82 2.56 2.24
N ASP A 141 -2.93 2.89 3.18
CA ASP A 141 -2.30 4.21 3.27
C ASP A 141 -1.00 4.34 2.45
N ASN A 142 -0.32 3.22 2.11
CA ASN A 142 0.93 3.23 1.34
C ASN A 142 0.79 2.90 -0.15
N SER A 143 -0.34 2.35 -0.63
CA SER A 143 -0.49 1.93 -2.03
C SER A 143 -1.83 2.34 -2.64
N ASP A 144 -1.82 3.38 -3.47
CA ASP A 144 -3.00 3.84 -4.22
C ASP A 144 -3.55 2.77 -5.17
N ALA A 145 -2.70 1.85 -5.64
CA ALA A 145 -3.14 0.70 -6.42
C ALA A 145 -3.91 -0.32 -5.55
N ALA A 146 -3.46 -0.58 -4.32
CA ALA A 146 -4.18 -1.44 -3.40
C ALA A 146 -5.49 -0.80 -2.93
N SER A 147 -5.48 0.50 -2.68
CA SER A 147 -6.68 1.29 -2.36
C SER A 147 -7.72 1.23 -3.49
N GLN A 148 -7.32 1.47 -4.74
CA GLN A 148 -8.21 1.35 -5.90
C GLN A 148 -8.71 -0.09 -6.11
N ILE A 149 -7.88 -1.11 -5.88
CA ILE A 149 -8.30 -2.52 -5.96
C ILE A 149 -9.37 -2.81 -4.90
N VAL A 150 -9.17 -2.37 -3.65
CA VAL A 150 -10.13 -2.59 -2.56
C VAL A 150 -11.43 -1.86 -2.84
N ASP A 151 -11.36 -0.56 -3.14
CA ASP A 151 -12.55 0.27 -3.39
C ASP A 151 -13.35 -0.20 -4.60
N PHE A 152 -12.69 -0.58 -5.69
CA PHE A 152 -13.36 -1.09 -6.88
C PHE A 152 -14.08 -2.41 -6.57
N VAL A 153 -13.39 -3.36 -5.92
CA VAL A 153 -13.97 -4.68 -5.67
C VAL A 153 -15.10 -4.62 -4.65
N ASP A 154 -14.97 -3.79 -3.61
CA ASP A 154 -16.03 -3.57 -2.61
C ASP A 154 -17.27 -2.93 -3.25
N ARG A 155 -17.08 -1.96 -4.17
CA ARG A 155 -18.18 -1.37 -4.94
C ARG A 155 -18.91 -2.43 -5.78
N ILE A 156 -18.19 -3.26 -6.53
CA ILE A 156 -18.81 -4.31 -7.34
C ILE A 156 -19.47 -5.38 -6.46
N ASN A 157 -18.93 -5.66 -5.27
CA ASN A 157 -19.53 -6.59 -4.32
C ASN A 157 -20.89 -6.09 -3.80
N ASN A 158 -21.01 -4.78 -3.52
CA ASN A 158 -22.28 -4.18 -3.15
C ASN A 158 -23.33 -4.30 -4.28
N GLN A 159 -22.91 -4.10 -5.54
CA GLN A 159 -23.79 -4.29 -6.71
C GLN A 159 -24.22 -5.74 -6.90
N TYR A 160 -23.31 -6.68 -6.65
CA TYR A 160 -23.61 -8.12 -6.69
C TYR A 160 -24.71 -8.48 -5.68
N HIS A 161 -24.59 -8.02 -4.43
CA HIS A 161 -25.59 -8.29 -3.40
C HIS A 161 -26.97 -7.68 -3.71
N GLN A 162 -27.02 -6.48 -4.30
CA GLN A 162 -28.27 -5.88 -4.79
C GLN A 162 -28.88 -6.71 -5.92
N THR A 163 -28.07 -7.12 -6.89
CA THR A 163 -28.53 -7.91 -8.05
C THR A 163 -29.05 -9.30 -7.63
N MET A 164 -28.43 -9.92 -6.63
CA MET A 164 -28.88 -11.21 -6.06
C MET A 164 -30.26 -11.14 -5.42
N GLN A 165 -30.65 -9.98 -4.89
CA GLN A 165 -31.98 -9.79 -4.29
C GLN A 165 -33.08 -9.65 -5.35
N GLU A 166 -32.73 -9.27 -6.58
CA GLU A 166 -33.70 -8.88 -7.63
C GLU A 166 -33.89 -9.95 -8.71
N THR A 167 -32.92 -10.86 -8.94
CA THR A 167 -32.95 -11.80 -10.07
C THR A 167 -32.92 -13.28 -9.63
N PRO A 168 -33.88 -14.13 -10.06
CA PRO A 168 -33.84 -15.56 -9.76
C PRO A 168 -32.84 -16.27 -10.68
N GLY A 169 -31.60 -16.40 -10.20
CA GLY A 169 -30.52 -17.08 -10.90
C GLY A 169 -29.20 -16.87 -10.16
N PHE A 170 -28.83 -17.84 -9.31
CA PHE A 170 -27.61 -17.73 -8.52
C PHE A 170 -26.36 -17.81 -9.42
N GLN A 171 -25.63 -16.70 -9.53
CA GLN A 171 -24.29 -16.67 -10.11
C GLN A 171 -23.26 -16.50 -9.00
N ARG A 172 -22.17 -17.30 -9.03
CA ARG A 172 -21.08 -17.18 -8.06
C ARG A 172 -20.36 -15.83 -8.19
N TRP A 173 -20.01 -15.22 -7.06
CA TRP A 173 -19.28 -13.93 -6.99
C TRP A 173 -18.08 -13.86 -7.95
N SER A 174 -17.20 -14.86 -7.95
CA SER A 174 -16.02 -14.85 -8.84
C SER A 174 -16.40 -14.81 -10.32
N THR A 175 -17.47 -15.50 -10.70
CA THR A 175 -17.98 -15.52 -12.07
C THR A 175 -18.68 -14.20 -12.42
N TYR A 176 -19.42 -13.62 -11.48
CA TYR A 176 -20.03 -12.30 -11.64
C TYR A 176 -18.96 -11.22 -11.83
N PHE A 177 -17.96 -11.19 -10.95
CA PHE A 177 -16.87 -10.23 -11.00
C PHE A 177 -16.02 -10.37 -12.27
N ASN A 178 -15.67 -11.60 -12.69
CA ASN A 178 -14.87 -11.80 -13.90
C ASN A 178 -15.58 -11.33 -15.18
N ASN A 179 -16.91 -11.46 -15.24
CA ASN A 179 -17.73 -11.00 -16.36
C ASN A 179 -18.11 -9.51 -16.27
N ASN A 180 -17.75 -8.83 -15.17
CA ASN A 180 -18.10 -7.44 -14.96
C ASN A 180 -17.43 -6.53 -16.02
N ARG A 181 -18.23 -5.66 -16.64
CA ARG A 181 -17.77 -4.65 -17.61
C ARG A 181 -17.95 -3.22 -17.10
N SER A 182 -17.99 -3.03 -15.78
CA SER A 182 -18.16 -1.70 -15.19
C SER A 182 -17.01 -0.79 -15.62
N ASN A 183 -17.36 0.46 -15.94
CA ASN A 183 -16.38 1.47 -16.30
C ASN A 183 -15.39 1.69 -15.14
N ARG A 184 -14.10 1.70 -15.46
CA ARG A 184 -12.99 1.92 -14.52
C ARG A 184 -12.39 3.32 -14.64
N ALA A 185 -13.09 4.28 -15.24
CA ALA A 185 -12.62 5.65 -15.40
C ALA A 185 -12.17 6.29 -14.07
N ASP A 186 -12.85 5.97 -12.98
CA ASP A 186 -12.52 6.45 -11.62
C ASP A 186 -11.36 5.68 -10.96
N TYR A 187 -10.89 4.59 -11.58
CA TYR A 187 -9.81 3.72 -11.09
C TYR A 187 -8.70 3.61 -12.15
N PRO A 188 -7.95 4.69 -12.41
CA PRO A 188 -6.97 4.76 -13.49
C PRO A 188 -5.87 3.68 -13.36
N LEU A 189 -5.56 3.21 -12.15
CA LEU A 189 -4.54 2.17 -11.92
C LEU A 189 -5.05 0.75 -12.22
N LEU A 190 -6.35 0.60 -12.48
CA LEU A 190 -6.97 -0.66 -12.90
C LEU A 190 -7.18 -0.74 -14.42
N GLN A 191 -6.85 0.32 -15.17
CA GLN A 191 -6.99 0.34 -16.62
C GLN A 191 -6.05 -0.68 -17.27
N GLY A 192 -6.59 -1.49 -18.18
CA GLY A 192 -5.83 -2.55 -18.87
C GLY A 192 -5.54 -3.82 -18.06
N LEU A 193 -5.97 -3.91 -16.79
CA LEU A 193 -5.84 -5.13 -15.99
C LEU A 193 -7.05 -6.06 -16.18
N ASP A 194 -6.81 -7.36 -16.28
CA ASP A 194 -7.91 -8.34 -16.32
C ASP A 194 -8.61 -8.44 -14.96
N ASN A 195 -9.93 -8.66 -14.97
CA ASN A 195 -10.72 -8.83 -13.74
C ASN A 195 -10.18 -9.97 -12.87
N GLU A 196 -9.67 -11.04 -13.47
CA GLU A 196 -9.05 -12.14 -12.72
C GLU A 196 -7.81 -11.68 -11.94
N VAL A 197 -6.99 -10.81 -12.53
CA VAL A 197 -5.80 -10.27 -11.88
C VAL A 197 -6.19 -9.33 -10.73
N ILE A 198 -7.21 -8.49 -10.95
CA ILE A 198 -7.75 -7.58 -9.93
C ILE A 198 -8.33 -8.37 -8.75
N LEU A 199 -9.16 -9.38 -9.02
CA LEU A 199 -9.81 -10.19 -8.00
C LEU A 199 -8.79 -11.04 -7.22
N ARG A 200 -7.81 -11.62 -7.91
CA ARG A 200 -6.70 -12.35 -7.26
C ARG A 200 -5.89 -11.43 -6.34
N ARG A 201 -5.58 -10.22 -6.80
CA ARG A 201 -4.88 -9.22 -5.98
C ARG A 201 -5.73 -8.79 -4.80
N TYR A 202 -7.02 -8.54 -5.00
CA TYR A 202 -7.95 -8.23 -3.91
C TYR A 202 -8.00 -9.32 -2.86
N TYR A 203 -8.12 -10.60 -3.23
CA TYR A 203 -8.12 -11.69 -2.25
C TYR A 203 -6.80 -11.80 -1.49
N ASN A 204 -5.67 -11.58 -2.16
CA ASN A 204 -4.38 -11.50 -1.47
C ASN A 204 -4.30 -10.30 -0.51
N LEU A 205 -4.96 -9.18 -0.84
CA LEU A 205 -5.02 -7.97 -0.02
C LEU A 205 -6.00 -8.08 1.16
N THR A 206 -7.10 -8.82 1.00
CA THR A 206 -8.22 -8.83 1.96
C THR A 206 -8.35 -10.11 2.76
N MET A 207 -7.86 -11.25 2.26
CA MET A 207 -8.13 -12.56 2.86
C MET A 207 -6.90 -13.37 3.23
N GLY A 208 -5.69 -13.01 2.79
CA GLY A 208 -4.51 -13.89 2.89
C GLY A 208 -4.71 -15.15 2.02
N SER A 209 -3.65 -15.64 1.37
CA SER A 209 -3.76 -16.66 0.31
C SER A 209 -4.30 -18.03 0.76
N ASN A 210 -5.61 -18.20 0.92
CA ASN A 210 -6.20 -19.52 1.08
C ASN A 210 -7.01 -19.90 -0.15
N ARG A 211 -6.77 -21.13 -0.59
CA ARG A 211 -7.55 -21.88 -1.59
C ARG A 211 -8.93 -22.29 -1.07
N ASN A 212 -9.54 -21.49 -0.20
CA ASN A 212 -10.94 -21.61 0.15
C ASN A 212 -11.66 -20.38 -0.36
N ARG A 213 -12.43 -20.59 -1.44
CA ARG A 213 -13.55 -19.72 -1.78
C ARG A 213 -14.30 -19.39 -0.47
N PRO A 214 -14.73 -18.14 -0.25
CA PRO A 214 -15.73 -17.89 0.76
C PRO A 214 -16.95 -18.73 0.40
N ASP A 215 -17.26 -19.74 1.23
CA ASP A 215 -18.66 -20.02 1.53
C ASP A 215 -19.15 -18.76 2.23
N PHE A 216 -19.78 -17.89 1.45
CA PHE A 216 -20.66 -16.89 2.02
C PHE A 216 -21.78 -17.67 2.73
N PRO A 217 -22.05 -17.39 4.01
CA PRO A 217 -23.11 -18.09 4.72
C PRO A 217 -24.44 -17.76 4.04
N TYR A 218 -25.12 -18.82 3.61
CA TYR A 218 -26.48 -18.96 3.06
C TYR A 218 -27.18 -17.72 2.51
#